data_AF-A0A534S9M8-F1
#
_entry.id   AF-A0A534S9M8-F1
#
_cell.length_a   1.000
_cell.length_b   1.000
_cell.length_c   1.000
_cell.angle_alpha   90.00
_cell.angle_beta   90.00
_cell.angle_gamma   90.00
#
_symmetry.space_group_name_H-M   'P 1'
#
loop_
_entity.id
_entity.type
_entity.pdbx_description
1 polymer ?
#
loop_
_entity_poly.entity_id
_entity_poly.type
_entity_poly.pdbx_seq_one_letter_code
_entity_poly.pdbx_strand_id
1 'polypeptide(L)'
;MQNPRASAYLLSLLLCLASLTGCGTVKSLVPGVGKDKSAAADSGERLHLSVLPEEAVAILREVAPQNGWQVVSTGDQFDMQGPRGKYFRLETDRFIGGRKSVSGVFFSEPSGTYVIVGKQDTGLPEALAAPLTAP
;
A
#
# COMPACT_ATOMS: atom_id res chain seq x y z
N MET A 1 -20.22 -5.04 54.47
CA MET A 1 -20.92 -4.40 53.33
C MET A 1 -19.99 -4.46 52.13
N GLN A 2 -20.16 -5.46 51.25
CA GLN A 2 -19.36 -5.61 50.03
C GLN A 2 -20.05 -4.84 48.90
N ASN A 3 -19.31 -3.96 48.23
CA ASN A 3 -19.84 -3.05 47.23
C ASN A 3 -19.86 -3.77 45.86
N PRO A 4 -21.03 -4.18 45.32
CA PRO A 4 -21.11 -5.06 44.14
C PRO A 4 -20.58 -4.42 42.86
N ARG A 5 -20.38 -3.09 42.87
CA ARG A 5 -19.80 -2.35 41.74
C ARG A 5 -18.30 -2.58 41.57
N ALA A 6 -17.56 -2.83 42.65
CA ALA A 6 -16.11 -3.03 42.59
C ALA A 6 -15.72 -4.34 41.88
N SER A 7 -16.54 -5.40 42.02
CA SER A 7 -16.31 -6.69 41.38
C SER A 7 -16.53 -6.67 39.86
N ALA A 8 -17.41 -5.78 39.36
CA ALA A 8 -17.66 -5.66 37.92
C ALA A 8 -16.49 -5.00 37.17
N TYR A 9 -15.85 -3.99 37.78
CA TYR A 9 -14.70 -3.31 37.17
C TYR A 9 -13.44 -4.20 37.16
N LEU A 10 -13.26 -5.06 38.16
CA LEU A 10 -12.14 -5.99 38.23
C LEU A 10 -12.20 -7.06 37.11
N LEU A 11 -13.41 -7.56 36.81
CA LEU A 11 -13.63 -8.50 35.70
C LEU A 11 -13.43 -7.84 34.33
N SER A 12 -13.86 -6.59 34.15
CA SER A 12 -13.66 -5.86 32.89
C SER A 12 -12.18 -5.55 32.62
N LEU A 13 -11.37 -5.29 33.65
CA LEU A 13 -9.94 -5.01 33.50
C LEU A 13 -9.16 -6.28 33.12
N LEU A 14 -9.54 -7.44 33.66
CA LEU A 14 -8.91 -8.73 33.37
C LEU A 14 -9.13 -9.20 31.92
N LEU A 15 -10.25 -8.84 31.28
CA LEU A 15 -10.50 -9.15 29.87
C LEU A 15 -9.69 -8.28 28.88
N CYS A 16 -9.24 -7.08 29.28
CA CYS A 16 -8.42 -6.22 28.43
C CYS A 16 -6.93 -6.62 28.37
N LEU A 17 -6.42 -7.37 29.35
CA LEU A 17 -5.00 -7.80 29.36
C LEU A 17 -4.73 -9.05 28.50
N ALA A 18 -5.77 -9.75 28.01
CA ALA A 18 -5.62 -10.95 27.19
C ALA A 18 -5.31 -10.66 25.70
N SER A 19 -5.21 -9.39 25.29
CA SER A 19 -5.03 -9.00 23.87
C SER A 19 -3.57 -8.76 23.45
N LEU A 20 -2.58 -8.99 24.33
CA LEU A 20 -1.17 -8.64 24.09
C LEU A 20 -0.27 -9.81 23.67
N THR A 21 -0.84 -10.94 23.22
CA THR A 21 -0.05 -12.03 22.63
C THR A 21 -0.17 -12.02 21.11
N GLY A 22 0.79 -11.40 20.46
CA GLY A 22 0.89 -11.36 19.00
C GLY A 22 2.32 -11.11 18.50
N CYS A 23 3.33 -11.75 19.07
CA CYS A 23 4.63 -11.88 18.41
C CYS A 23 4.49 -12.93 17.29
N GLY A 24 4.09 -12.46 16.10
CA GLY A 24 4.05 -13.29 14.90
C GLY A 24 5.47 -13.63 14.43
N THR A 25 5.81 -14.92 14.44
CA THR A 25 7.00 -15.50 13.84
C THR A 25 7.16 -15.07 12.38
N VAL A 26 8.28 -14.43 12.04
CA VAL A 26 8.70 -14.15 10.67
C VAL A 26 9.08 -15.49 10.02
N LYS A 27 8.23 -16.04 9.15
CA LYS A 27 8.64 -17.12 8.24
C LYS A 27 9.40 -16.50 7.07
N SER A 28 10.72 -16.46 7.21
CA SER A 28 11.63 -16.37 6.07
C SER A 28 11.47 -17.64 5.24
N LEU A 29 11.04 -17.51 3.99
CA LEU A 29 11.05 -18.59 3.01
C LEU A 29 11.14 -18.00 1.60
N VAL A 30 12.39 -17.86 1.16
CA VAL A 30 12.81 -17.95 -0.26
C VAL A 30 13.81 -19.12 -0.25
N PRO A 31 13.79 -20.11 -1.17
CA PRO A 31 13.39 -20.00 -2.58
C PRO A 31 12.50 -21.15 -3.11
N GLY A 32 11.76 -20.88 -4.19
CA GLY A 32 11.27 -21.95 -5.06
C GLY A 32 9.90 -21.69 -5.66
N VAL A 33 9.91 -21.18 -6.89
CA VAL A 33 8.94 -21.38 -7.98
C VAL A 33 7.68 -22.18 -7.61
N GLY A 34 6.50 -21.53 -7.68
CA GLY A 34 5.24 -22.25 -7.84
C GLY A 34 3.98 -21.48 -7.43
N LYS A 35 3.11 -21.28 -8.44
CA LYS A 35 1.66 -20.96 -8.39
C LYS A 35 1.24 -19.50 -8.24
N ASP A 36 1.05 -18.88 -9.41
CA ASP A 36 -0.25 -18.33 -9.85
C ASP A 36 -1.29 -18.14 -8.76
N LYS A 37 -1.21 -16.99 -8.11
CA LYS A 37 -2.34 -16.15 -7.76
C LYS A 37 -1.79 -14.74 -7.78
N SER A 38 -2.33 -13.89 -8.65
CA SER A 38 -2.19 -12.43 -8.52
C SER A 38 -2.83 -12.06 -7.19
N ALA A 39 -2.08 -12.24 -6.09
CA ALA A 39 -2.45 -11.78 -4.78
C ALA A 39 -2.35 -10.26 -4.88
N ALA A 40 -3.50 -9.58 -4.82
CA ALA A 40 -3.51 -8.13 -4.72
C ALA A 40 -2.58 -7.76 -3.56
N ALA A 41 -1.55 -6.97 -3.85
CA ALA A 41 -0.59 -6.55 -2.83
C ALA A 41 -1.33 -5.79 -1.72
N ASP A 42 -1.04 -6.14 -0.46
CA ASP A 42 -1.70 -5.54 0.69
C ASP A 42 -1.16 -4.12 0.95
N SER A 43 -1.98 -3.25 1.56
CA SER A 43 -1.50 -1.92 1.95
C SER A 43 -0.28 -1.99 2.88
N GLY A 44 0.71 -1.17 2.58
CA GLY A 44 2.01 -1.13 3.24
C GLY A 44 3.07 -1.98 2.53
N GLU A 45 2.66 -2.87 1.62
CA GLU A 45 3.59 -3.70 0.87
C GLU A 45 4.24 -2.94 -0.28
N ARG A 46 5.44 -3.40 -0.64
CA ARG A 46 6.15 -2.95 -1.84
C ARG A 46 5.69 -3.80 -3.01
N LEU A 47 5.08 -3.15 -3.99
CA LEU A 47 4.79 -3.74 -5.28
C LEU A 47 6.00 -3.50 -6.20
N HIS A 48 6.69 -4.58 -6.54
CA HIS A 48 7.86 -4.55 -7.42
C HIS A 48 7.45 -4.71 -8.89
N LEU A 49 8.05 -3.92 -9.75
CA LEU A 49 7.84 -3.92 -11.20
C LEU A 49 9.19 -3.99 -11.90
N SER A 50 9.31 -4.87 -12.89
CA SER A 50 10.55 -5.08 -13.66
C SER A 50 10.79 -4.01 -14.74
N VAL A 51 10.26 -2.80 -14.53
CA VAL A 51 10.34 -1.66 -15.45
C VAL A 51 10.96 -0.46 -14.76
N LEU A 52 11.43 0.52 -15.54
CA LEU A 52 11.96 1.76 -14.98
C LEU A 52 10.84 2.65 -14.41
N PRO A 53 11.12 3.56 -13.46
CA PRO A 53 10.11 4.47 -12.92
C PRO A 53 9.35 5.29 -13.98
N GLU A 54 10.02 5.73 -15.04
CA GLU A 54 9.41 6.43 -16.18
C GLU A 54 8.35 5.58 -16.88
N GLU A 55 8.67 4.31 -17.11
CA GLU A 55 7.81 3.35 -17.77
C GLU A 55 6.64 2.95 -16.86
N ALA A 56 6.89 2.76 -15.56
CA ALA A 56 5.83 2.53 -14.58
C ALA A 56 4.81 3.68 -14.53
N VAL A 57 5.27 4.94 -14.64
CA VAL A 57 4.37 6.09 -14.78
C VAL A 57 3.58 6.06 -16.09
N ALA A 58 4.19 5.64 -17.20
CA ALA A 58 3.50 5.51 -18.48
C ALA A 58 2.39 4.45 -18.38
N ILE A 59 2.69 3.26 -17.85
CA ILE A 59 1.71 2.19 -17.61
C ILE A 59 0.61 2.69 -16.66
N LEU A 60 0.96 3.39 -15.58
CA LEU A 60 -0.01 3.95 -14.64
C LEU A 60 -0.98 4.92 -15.34
N ARG A 61 -0.50 5.74 -16.29
CA ARG A 61 -1.35 6.67 -17.06
C ARG A 61 -2.35 5.93 -17.96
N GLU A 62 -1.99 4.76 -18.47
CA GLU A 62 -2.88 3.93 -19.30
C GLU A 62 -3.91 3.16 -18.45
N VAL A 63 -3.46 2.63 -17.31
CA VAL A 63 -4.25 1.73 -16.47
C VAL A 63 -5.18 2.47 -15.51
N ALA A 64 -4.75 3.62 -14.95
CA ALA A 64 -5.53 4.35 -13.95
C ALA A 64 -6.94 4.75 -14.43
N PRO A 65 -7.12 5.33 -15.65
CA PRO A 65 -8.44 5.73 -16.15
C PRO A 65 -9.44 4.59 -16.25
N GLN A 66 -8.96 3.41 -16.65
CA GLN A 66 -9.78 2.20 -16.79
C GLN A 66 -10.33 1.73 -15.43
N ASN A 67 -9.66 2.11 -14.35
CA ASN A 67 -10.01 1.75 -12.97
C ASN A 67 -10.61 2.93 -12.18
N GLY A 68 -11.02 4.00 -12.86
CA GLY A 68 -11.68 5.15 -12.23
C GLY A 68 -10.75 6.10 -11.50
N TRP A 69 -9.46 6.10 -11.84
CA TRP A 69 -8.45 7.02 -11.33
C TRP A 69 -7.85 7.84 -12.47
N GLN A 70 -7.32 9.02 -12.18
CA GLN A 70 -6.63 9.85 -13.17
C GLN A 70 -5.29 10.30 -12.63
N VAL A 71 -4.22 10.15 -13.44
CA VAL A 71 -2.93 10.75 -13.14
C VAL A 71 -3.02 12.25 -13.41
N VAL A 72 -2.95 13.07 -12.37
CA VAL A 72 -3.09 14.54 -12.47
C VAL A 72 -1.75 15.27 -12.36
N SER A 73 -0.71 14.62 -11.85
CA SER A 73 0.63 15.17 -11.78
C SER A 73 1.68 14.07 -11.74
N THR A 74 2.85 14.34 -12.30
CA THR A 74 4.03 13.47 -12.28
C THR A 74 5.28 14.32 -12.19
N GLY A 75 6.33 13.81 -11.56
CA GLY A 75 7.59 14.54 -11.48
C GLY A 75 8.74 13.66 -11.02
N ASP A 76 9.92 14.26 -10.91
CA ASP A 76 11.11 13.59 -10.40
C ASP A 76 11.11 13.62 -8.87
N GLN A 77 11.42 12.48 -8.26
CA GLN A 77 11.69 12.41 -6.83
C GLN A 77 13.20 12.38 -6.61
N PHE A 78 13.68 13.20 -5.68
CA PHE A 78 15.10 13.25 -5.30
C PHE A 78 15.28 12.95 -3.81
N ASP A 79 16.47 12.50 -3.43
CA ASP A 79 16.97 12.47 -2.07
C ASP A 79 18.38 13.08 -1.99
N MET A 80 19.07 12.93 -0.85
CA MET A 80 20.42 13.48 -0.66
C MET A 80 21.48 12.87 -1.60
N GLN A 81 21.20 11.74 -2.24
CA GLN A 81 22.11 11.03 -3.15
C GLN A 81 21.79 11.31 -4.62
N GLY A 82 20.69 12.00 -4.92
CA GLY A 82 20.30 12.39 -6.27
C GLY A 82 18.90 11.88 -6.66
N PRO A 83 18.65 11.61 -7.96
CA PRO A 83 17.37 11.07 -8.42
C PRO A 83 17.06 9.74 -7.74
N ARG A 84 15.85 9.63 -7.21
CA ARG A 84 15.39 8.49 -6.41
C ARG A 84 14.20 7.76 -7.01
N GLY A 85 13.51 8.38 -7.96
CA GLY A 85 12.36 7.78 -8.63
C GLY A 85 11.45 8.79 -9.31
N LYS A 86 10.20 8.40 -9.54
CA LYS A 86 9.16 9.26 -10.11
C LYS A 86 7.99 9.42 -9.17
N TYR A 87 7.68 10.66 -8.84
CA TYR A 87 6.47 11.06 -8.16
C TYR A 87 5.25 10.93 -9.10
N PHE A 88 4.11 10.52 -8.55
CA PHE A 88 2.81 10.61 -9.18
C PHE A 88 1.75 11.12 -8.21
N ARG A 89 0.73 11.76 -8.76
CA ARG A 89 -0.52 12.12 -8.08
C ARG A 89 -1.70 11.59 -8.86
N LEU A 90 -2.60 10.92 -8.15
CA LEU A 90 -3.85 10.39 -8.68
C LEU A 90 -5.04 11.13 -8.07
N GLU A 91 -6.13 11.21 -8.83
CA GLU A 91 -7.44 11.66 -8.36
C GLU A 91 -8.55 10.69 -8.79
N THR A 92 -9.61 10.61 -8.01
CA THR A 92 -10.85 9.90 -8.37
C THR A 92 -12.06 10.67 -7.85
N ASP A 93 -13.16 10.61 -8.58
CA ASP A 93 -14.47 11.16 -8.24
C ASP A 93 -15.45 10.09 -7.74
N ARG A 94 -15.08 8.80 -7.80
CA ARG A 94 -15.94 7.66 -7.43
C ARG A 94 -16.07 7.43 -5.92
N PHE A 95 -15.51 8.31 -5.10
CA PHE A 95 -15.56 8.18 -3.64
C PHE A 95 -16.82 8.85 -3.08
N ILE A 96 -17.58 8.11 -2.25
CA ILE A 96 -18.77 8.63 -1.56
C ILE A 96 -18.30 9.68 -0.55
N GLY A 97 -18.30 10.95 -0.96
CA GLY A 97 -17.71 12.07 -0.22
C GLY A 97 -17.01 13.11 -1.08
N GLY A 98 -16.87 12.86 -2.39
CA GLY A 98 -16.31 13.81 -3.35
C GLY A 98 -14.97 13.36 -3.93
N ARG A 99 -14.16 14.34 -4.35
CA ARG A 99 -12.86 14.06 -4.97
C ARG A 99 -11.88 13.52 -3.92
N LYS A 100 -11.28 12.38 -4.21
CA LYS A 100 -10.16 11.82 -3.45
C LYS A 100 -8.87 12.00 -4.25
N SER A 101 -7.79 12.39 -3.58
CA SER A 101 -6.46 12.48 -4.18
C SER A 101 -5.47 11.65 -3.40
N VAL A 102 -4.58 10.95 -4.10
CA VAL A 102 -3.48 10.22 -3.49
C VAL A 102 -2.19 10.53 -4.21
N SER A 103 -1.07 10.36 -3.52
CA SER A 103 0.24 10.54 -4.13
C SER A 103 1.21 9.46 -3.72
N GLY A 104 2.13 9.11 -4.62
CA GLY A 104 3.12 8.08 -4.37
C GLY A 104 4.36 8.29 -5.22
N VAL A 105 5.30 7.37 -5.06
CA VAL A 105 6.57 7.37 -5.77
C VAL A 105 6.86 5.97 -6.28
N PHE A 106 7.21 5.87 -7.56
CA PHE A 106 7.92 4.72 -8.11
C PHE A 106 9.41 4.91 -7.81
N PHE A 107 9.92 4.19 -6.83
CA PHE A 107 11.30 4.27 -6.39
C PHE A 107 12.20 3.44 -7.28
N SER A 108 13.34 3.98 -7.69
CA SER A 108 14.33 3.24 -8.46
C SER A 108 14.98 2.13 -7.63
N GLU A 109 15.12 0.94 -8.21
CA GLU A 109 15.90 -0.17 -7.67
C GLU A 109 16.67 -0.89 -8.80
N PRO A 110 17.72 -1.69 -8.50
CA PRO A 110 18.56 -2.30 -9.55
C PRO A 110 17.80 -3.16 -10.57
N SER A 111 16.68 -3.77 -10.15
CA SER A 111 15.83 -4.64 -10.97
C SER A 111 14.66 -3.92 -11.67
N GLY A 112 14.53 -2.60 -11.50
CA GLY A 112 13.40 -1.82 -12.02
C GLY A 112 12.91 -0.78 -11.03
N THR A 113 11.68 -0.93 -10.55
CA THR A 113 11.09 -0.01 -9.60
C THR A 113 10.19 -0.72 -8.60
N TYR A 114 9.96 -0.10 -7.44
CA TYR A 114 8.88 -0.49 -6.55
C TYR A 114 8.02 0.71 -6.16
N VAL A 115 6.76 0.46 -5.85
CA VAL A 115 5.85 1.44 -5.26
C VAL A 115 5.25 0.88 -3.97
N ILE A 116 5.00 1.74 -2.99
CA ILE A 116 4.30 1.34 -1.78
C ILE A 116 2.80 1.37 -2.08
N VAL A 117 2.14 0.23 -1.92
CA VAL A 117 0.67 0.18 -1.93
C VAL A 117 0.19 0.84 -0.65
N GLY A 118 -0.73 1.79 -0.73
CA GLY A 118 -1.11 2.58 0.42
C GLY A 118 -2.60 2.80 0.55
N LYS A 119 -3.01 3.05 1.79
CA LYS A 119 -4.37 3.42 2.16
C LYS A 119 -4.50 4.95 2.23
N GLN A 120 -5.73 5.41 2.03
CA GLN A 120 -6.10 6.82 2.16
C GLN A 120 -5.37 7.69 1.13
N ASP A 121 -4.38 8.48 1.53
CA ASP A 121 -3.88 9.65 0.78
C ASP A 121 -2.45 9.47 0.25
N THR A 122 -1.81 8.34 0.57
CA THR A 122 -0.43 8.03 0.17
C THR A 122 -0.33 6.67 -0.47
N GLY A 123 0.60 6.51 -1.41
CA GLY A 123 0.89 5.27 -2.10
C GLY A 123 -0.01 4.98 -3.30
N LEU A 124 0.22 3.83 -3.91
CA LEU A 124 -0.64 3.30 -4.99
C LEU A 124 -1.95 2.78 -4.36
N PRO A 125 -3.13 3.20 -4.85
CA PRO A 125 -4.40 2.60 -4.47
C PRO A 125 -4.39 1.08 -4.70
N GLU A 126 -4.90 0.31 -3.75
CA GLU A 126 -5.03 -1.16 -3.86
C GLU A 126 -5.73 -1.59 -5.15
N ALA A 127 -6.75 -0.85 -5.59
CA ALA A 127 -7.47 -1.09 -6.85
C ALA A 127 -6.59 -1.02 -8.11
N LEU A 128 -5.43 -0.37 -8.04
CA LEU A 128 -4.48 -0.27 -9.15
C LEU A 128 -3.32 -1.26 -9.03
N ALA A 129 -3.14 -1.95 -7.90
CA ALA A 129 -2.02 -2.86 -7.70
C ALA A 129 -2.02 -4.03 -8.69
N ALA A 130 -3.13 -4.77 -8.77
CA ALA A 130 -3.23 -5.90 -9.70
C ALA A 130 -3.19 -5.45 -11.18
N PRO A 131 -3.94 -4.42 -11.62
CA PRO A 131 -3.88 -3.92 -12.99
C PRO A 131 -2.50 -3.45 -13.45
N LEU A 132 -1.67 -2.93 -12.54
CA LEU A 132 -0.30 -2.47 -12.86
C LEU A 132 0.70 -3.62 -13.05
N THR A 133 0.35 -4.83 -12.60
CA THR A 133 1.16 -6.05 -12.72
C THR A 133 0.61 -7.06 -13.74
N ALA A 134 -0.50 -6.72 -14.39
CA ALA A 134 -1.07 -7.58 -15.42
C ALA A 134 -0.12 -7.61 -16.65
N PRO A 135 0.09 -8.79 -17.26
CA PRO A 135 0.97 -8.96 -18.41
C PRO A 135 0.44 -8.27 -19.69
#